data_AF-A0A845GU08-F1
#
_entry.id   AF-A0A845GU08-F1
#
_cell.length_a   1.000
_cell.length_b   1.000
_cell.length_c   1.000
_cell.angle_alpha   90.00
_cell.angle_beta   90.00
_cell.angle_gamma   90.00
#
_symmetry.space_group_name_H-M   'P 1'
#
loop_
_entity.id
_entity.type
_entity.pdbx_description
1 polymer ?
#
loop_
_entity_poly.entity_id
_entity_poly.type
_entity_poly.pdbx_seq_one_letter_code
_entity_poly.pdbx_strand_id
1 'polypeptide(L)'
;MQRYFYATPNDLLPALDHIDSELQLAYVLMGLFDDEAQTTYANGSMLPTLAESLSVGSAISSPGYLVTERSMPIRTREVQQNDGSKKYAVDQLLNPNSIVFQHGGFYSTEILLPGRVATVSDTPAAMKIQRVFSTILAKSFTRVKAYWVGQEALALLQQGTRLTVGADSSSEFDLKLN
;
A
#
# COMPACT_ATOMS: atom_id res chain seq x y z
N MET A 1 5.51 3.58 13.20
CA MET A 1 4.18 4.24 13.06
C MET A 1 3.52 3.71 11.80
N GLN A 2 2.20 3.48 11.81
CA GLN A 2 1.45 2.98 10.66
C GLN A 2 0.26 3.89 10.37
N ARG A 3 -0.08 4.05 9.10
CA ARG A 3 -1.22 4.85 8.64
C ARG A 3 -2.11 4.02 7.76
N TYR A 4 -3.41 4.08 8.04
CA TYR A 4 -4.44 3.46 7.23
C TYR A 4 -5.20 4.53 6.46
N PHE A 5 -5.59 4.20 5.25
CA PHE A 5 -6.34 5.11 4.39
C PHE A 5 -7.35 4.36 3.53
N TYR A 6 -8.40 5.04 3.09
CA TYR A 6 -9.28 4.60 2.02
C TYR A 6 -9.08 5.54 0.84
N ALA A 7 -8.82 4.98 -0.33
CA ALA A 7 -8.55 5.76 -1.53
C ALA A 7 -8.86 4.92 -2.77
N THR A 8 -9.36 5.60 -3.79
CA THR A 8 -9.42 5.06 -5.15
C THR A 8 -8.12 5.35 -5.90
N PRO A 9 -7.94 4.83 -7.13
CA PRO A 9 -6.84 5.25 -7.99
C PRO A 9 -6.83 6.78 -8.24
N ASN A 10 -7.99 7.42 -8.39
CA ASN A 10 -8.07 8.88 -8.62
C ASN A 10 -7.60 9.68 -7.39
N ASP A 11 -7.81 9.15 -6.19
CA ASP A 11 -7.28 9.74 -4.96
C ASP A 11 -5.75 9.53 -4.81
N LEU A 12 -5.27 8.35 -5.21
CA LEU A 12 -3.88 7.95 -5.02
C LEU A 12 -2.92 8.55 -6.05
N LEU A 13 -3.30 8.64 -7.32
CA LEU A 13 -2.39 9.10 -8.38
C LEU A 13 -1.80 10.49 -8.09
N PRO A 14 -2.60 11.53 -7.75
CA PRO A 14 -2.04 12.84 -7.41
C PRO A 14 -1.16 12.82 -6.15
N ALA A 15 -1.49 11.97 -5.17
CA ALA A 15 -0.71 11.83 -3.95
C ALA A 15 0.65 11.16 -4.23
N LEU A 16 0.67 10.12 -5.06
CA LEU A 16 1.87 9.40 -5.47
C LEU A 16 2.76 10.27 -6.34
N ASP A 17 2.20 11.02 -7.30
CA ASP A 17 2.96 11.97 -8.12
C ASP A 17 3.64 13.04 -7.25
N HIS A 18 2.94 13.55 -6.22
CA HIS A 18 3.54 14.49 -5.27
C HIS A 18 4.66 13.83 -4.44
N ILE A 19 4.45 12.62 -3.94
CA ILE A 19 5.47 11.86 -3.20
C ILE A 19 6.72 11.64 -4.06
N ASP A 20 6.55 11.20 -5.30
CA ASP A 20 7.65 10.91 -6.24
C ASP A 20 8.36 12.20 -6.71
N SER A 21 7.70 13.36 -6.63
CA SER A 21 8.33 14.65 -6.86
C SER A 21 9.22 15.11 -5.69
N GLU A 22 8.92 14.67 -4.46
CA GLU A 22 9.72 14.98 -3.26
C GLU A 22 10.89 13.99 -3.07
N LEU A 23 10.71 12.73 -3.49
CA LEU A 23 11.66 11.65 -3.29
C LEU A 23 11.86 10.84 -4.57
N GLN A 24 13.12 10.54 -4.90
CA GLN A 24 13.42 9.55 -5.93
C GLN A 24 13.24 8.14 -5.36
N LEU A 25 12.08 7.54 -5.62
CA LEU A 25 11.72 6.24 -5.07
C LEU A 25 11.84 5.10 -6.09
N ALA A 26 11.81 3.88 -5.56
CA ALA A 26 11.66 2.63 -6.26
C ALA A 26 10.62 1.77 -5.53
N TYR A 27 9.77 1.11 -6.31
CA TYR A 27 8.68 0.27 -5.82
C TYR A 27 8.85 -1.15 -6.37
N VAL A 28 8.83 -2.15 -5.50
CA VAL A 28 8.86 -3.57 -5.90
C VAL A 28 7.75 -4.31 -5.19
N LEU A 29 7.02 -5.15 -5.93
CA LEU A 29 5.94 -5.95 -5.36
C LEU A 29 6.49 -6.87 -4.27
N MET A 30 5.85 -6.90 -3.11
CA MET A 30 6.18 -7.78 -2.01
C MET A 30 5.52 -9.13 -2.19
N GLY A 31 6.16 -10.17 -1.68
CA GLY A 31 5.62 -11.52 -1.73
C GLY A 31 6.71 -12.59 -1.77
N LEU A 32 6.28 -13.80 -2.12
CA LEU A 32 7.13 -14.94 -2.42
C LEU A 32 6.99 -15.25 -3.91
N PHE A 33 8.10 -15.21 -4.62
CA PHE A 33 8.15 -15.36 -6.08
C PHE A 33 8.94 -16.59 -6.49
N ASP A 34 8.68 -17.10 -7.69
CA ASP A 34 9.45 -18.17 -8.31
C ASP A 34 10.82 -17.70 -8.80
N ASP A 35 10.92 -16.43 -9.22
CA ASP A 35 12.13 -15.82 -9.76
C ASP A 35 12.77 -14.83 -8.77
N GLU A 36 14.10 -14.73 -8.79
CA GLU A 36 14.85 -13.79 -7.95
C GLU A 36 14.69 -12.34 -8.45
N ALA A 37 14.68 -12.15 -9.76
CA ALA A 37 14.60 -10.84 -10.37
C ALA A 37 13.16 -10.30 -10.29
N GLN A 38 13.01 -9.12 -9.69
CA GLN A 38 11.71 -8.50 -9.47
C GLN A 38 11.61 -7.17 -10.22
N THR A 39 10.47 -6.95 -10.85
CA THR A 39 10.21 -5.70 -11.57
C THR A 39 10.21 -4.54 -10.60
N THR A 40 11.04 -3.53 -10.90
CA THR A 40 11.13 -2.29 -10.13
C THR A 40 10.44 -1.18 -10.90
N TYR A 41 9.47 -0.53 -10.27
CA TYR A 41 8.79 0.64 -10.81
C TYR A 41 9.42 1.91 -10.27
N ALA A 42 9.64 2.88 -11.15
CA ALA A 42 10.26 4.15 -10.81
C ALA A 42 9.29 5.10 -10.08
N ASN A 43 7.98 4.95 -10.31
CA ASN A 43 6.95 5.84 -9.78
C ASN A 43 5.74 5.02 -9.31
N GLY A 44 5.03 5.52 -8.31
CA GLY A 44 3.82 4.93 -7.78
C GLY A 44 2.66 4.92 -8.77
N SER A 45 2.63 5.82 -9.75
CA SER A 45 1.64 5.82 -10.83
C SER A 45 1.79 4.66 -11.83
N MET A 46 2.93 3.96 -11.80
CA MET A 46 3.21 2.83 -12.70
C MET A 46 2.85 1.46 -12.08
N LEU A 47 2.30 1.43 -10.87
CA LEU A 47 2.00 0.18 -10.18
C LEU A 47 0.82 -0.51 -10.89
N PRO A 48 1.00 -1.73 -11.43
CA PRO A 48 -0.03 -2.40 -12.22
C PRO A 48 -1.29 -2.68 -11.40
N THR A 49 -1.14 -2.95 -10.10
CA THR A 49 -2.26 -3.28 -9.22
C THR A 49 -3.17 -2.09 -8.89
N LEU A 50 -2.78 -0.86 -9.23
CA LEU A 50 -3.68 0.31 -9.12
C LEU A 50 -4.78 0.29 -10.19
N ALA A 51 -4.56 -0.41 -11.31
CA ALA A 51 -5.50 -0.45 -12.42
C ALA A 51 -6.55 -1.57 -12.30
N GLU A 52 -6.42 -2.44 -11.30
CA GLU A 52 -7.21 -3.67 -11.17
C GLU A 52 -7.94 -3.72 -9.82
N SER A 53 -9.06 -4.44 -9.80
CA SER A 53 -9.72 -4.78 -8.52
C SER A 53 -8.88 -5.81 -7.76
N LEU A 54 -8.91 -5.72 -6.43
CA LEU A 54 -8.26 -6.65 -5.53
C LEU A 54 -8.89 -8.04 -5.68
N SER A 55 -8.05 -9.06 -5.82
CA SER A 55 -8.48 -10.46 -5.90
C SER A 55 -8.85 -11.07 -4.54
N VAL A 56 -8.52 -10.39 -3.45
CA VAL A 56 -8.72 -10.87 -2.07
C VAL A 56 -9.58 -9.88 -1.29
N GLY A 57 -10.59 -10.43 -0.59
CA GLY A 57 -11.53 -9.66 0.23
C GLY A 57 -10.95 -9.19 1.57
N SER A 58 -9.64 -9.05 1.70
CA SER A 58 -8.97 -8.72 2.97
C SER A 58 -7.87 -7.68 2.76
N ALA A 59 -7.94 -6.58 3.50
CA ALA A 59 -6.98 -5.48 3.39
C ALA A 59 -5.54 -5.91 3.71
N ILE A 60 -5.35 -6.80 4.70
CA ILE A 60 -4.01 -7.26 5.09
C ILE A 60 -3.37 -8.14 4.02
N SER A 61 -4.19 -8.85 3.23
CA SER A 61 -3.74 -9.70 2.12
C SER A 61 -3.61 -8.93 0.80
N SER A 62 -3.94 -7.65 0.78
CA SER A 62 -3.85 -6.83 -0.44
C SER A 62 -2.39 -6.65 -0.90
N PRO A 63 -2.16 -6.48 -2.21
CA PRO A 63 -0.82 -6.26 -2.75
C PRO A 63 -0.09 -5.14 -2.00
N GLY A 64 1.12 -5.45 -1.57
CA GLY A 64 2.02 -4.51 -0.92
C GLY A 64 3.25 -4.28 -1.77
N TYR A 65 3.71 -3.04 -1.82
CA TYR A 65 4.98 -2.68 -2.44
C TYR A 65 5.99 -2.33 -1.38
N LEU A 66 7.19 -2.85 -1.54
CA LEU A 66 8.36 -2.41 -0.84
C LEU A 66 8.83 -1.11 -1.50
N VAL A 67 8.89 -0.04 -0.72
CA VAL A 67 9.28 1.29 -1.22
C VAL A 67 10.61 1.69 -0.59
N THR A 68 11.57 2.05 -1.43
CA THR A 68 12.94 2.44 -1.05
C THR A 68 13.36 3.69 -1.83
N GLU A 69 14.42 4.36 -1.41
CA GLU A 69 15.09 5.34 -2.28
C GLU A 69 15.68 4.61 -3.49
N ARG A 70 15.57 5.20 -4.70
CA ARG A 70 15.95 4.55 -5.96
C ARG A 70 17.43 4.14 -6.04
N SER A 71 18.29 4.83 -5.30
CA SER A 71 19.72 4.51 -5.21
C SER A 71 20.03 3.27 -4.36
N MET A 72 19.04 2.76 -3.62
CA MET A 72 19.21 1.60 -2.75
C MET A 72 18.76 0.33 -3.47
N PRO A 73 19.65 -0.68 -3.60
CA PRO A 73 19.26 -1.94 -4.22
C PRO A 73 18.30 -2.70 -3.29
N ILE A 74 17.23 -3.24 -3.86
CA ILE A 74 16.34 -4.15 -3.17
C ILE A 74 16.94 -5.55 -3.20
N ARG A 75 16.98 -6.18 -2.02
CA ARG A 75 17.49 -7.53 -1.80
C ARG A 75 16.34 -8.50 -1.70
N THR A 76 16.48 -9.64 -2.37
CA THR A 76 15.60 -10.79 -2.19
C THR A 76 16.23 -11.79 -1.24
N ARG A 77 15.40 -12.57 -0.56
CA ARG A 77 15.84 -13.64 0.34
C ARG A 77 15.36 -14.99 -0.19
N GLU A 78 16.26 -15.95 -0.35
CA GLU A 78 15.87 -17.32 -0.67
C GLU A 78 15.09 -17.95 0.51
N VAL A 79 14.00 -18.65 0.18
CA VAL A 79 13.16 -19.38 1.11
C VAL A 79 12.97 -20.80 0.62
N GLN A 80 13.56 -21.77 1.32
CA GLN A 80 13.34 -23.18 1.05
C GLN A 80 11.91 -23.59 1.38
N GLN A 81 11.27 -24.27 0.45
CA GLN A 81 9.93 -24.84 0.60
C GLN A 81 10.01 -26.30 1.06
N ASN A 82 8.90 -26.82 1.58
CA ASN A 82 8.82 -28.20 2.08
C ASN A 82 9.02 -29.27 1.00
N ASP A 83 8.73 -28.94 -0.27
CA ASP A 83 8.94 -29.81 -1.42
C ASP A 83 10.37 -29.74 -1.99
N GLY A 84 11.27 -28.99 -1.32
CA GLY A 84 12.65 -28.78 -1.75
C GLY A 84 12.83 -27.69 -2.82
N SER A 85 11.74 -27.09 -3.31
CA SER A 85 11.81 -25.94 -4.21
C SER A 85 12.25 -24.67 -3.47
N LYS A 86 12.68 -23.67 -4.25
CA LYS A 86 13.09 -22.35 -3.75
C LYS A 86 12.05 -21.30 -4.16
N LYS A 87 11.78 -20.37 -3.25
CA LYS A 87 11.09 -19.11 -3.53
C LYS A 87 11.98 -17.93 -3.14
N TYR A 88 11.70 -16.77 -3.69
CA TYR A 88 12.41 -15.53 -3.40
C TYR A 88 11.46 -14.55 -2.72
N ALA A 89 11.76 -14.20 -1.47
CA ALA A 89 10.99 -13.25 -0.68
C ALA A 89 11.46 -11.82 -0.95
N VAL A 90 10.52 -10.94 -1.27
CA VAL A 90 10.69 -9.48 -1.18
C VAL A 90 9.98 -9.01 0.07
N ASP A 91 10.76 -8.71 1.10
CA ASP A 91 10.26 -8.28 2.41
C ASP A 91 11.18 -7.22 3.04
N GLN A 92 10.79 -6.67 4.19
CA GLN A 92 11.60 -5.67 4.89
C GLN A 92 12.83 -6.25 5.62
N LEU A 93 12.94 -7.59 5.75
CA LEU A 93 13.95 -8.22 6.61
C LEU A 93 15.37 -7.96 6.08
N LEU A 94 15.56 -8.05 4.77
CA LEU A 94 16.83 -7.70 4.11
C LEU A 94 16.86 -6.27 3.57
N ASN A 95 15.78 -5.51 3.75
CA ASN A 95 15.59 -4.17 3.22
C ASN A 95 15.14 -3.19 4.31
N PRO A 96 15.97 -2.93 5.35
CA PRO A 96 15.56 -2.10 6.49
C PRO A 96 15.33 -0.63 6.11
N ASN A 97 15.94 -0.13 5.03
CA ASN A 97 15.73 1.22 4.53
C ASN A 97 14.46 1.35 3.66
N SER A 98 13.38 0.71 4.07
CA SER A 98 12.14 0.64 3.29
C SER A 98 10.90 0.93 4.11
N ILE A 99 9.80 1.19 3.40
CA ILE A 99 8.44 1.09 3.92
C ILE A 99 7.65 0.05 3.10
N VAL A 100 6.49 -0.34 3.62
CA VAL A 100 5.45 -1.08 2.92
C VAL A 100 4.34 -0.11 2.55
N PHE A 101 4.02 -0.05 1.26
CA PHE A 101 2.85 0.63 0.71
C PHE A 101 1.87 -0.40 0.17
N GLN A 102 0.81 -0.67 0.93
CA GLN A 102 -0.37 -1.41 0.46
C GLN A 102 -1.39 -0.37 0.00
N HIS A 103 -1.72 -0.35 -1.29
CA HIS A 103 -2.56 0.72 -1.83
C HIS A 103 -4.06 0.56 -1.48
N GLY A 104 -4.50 -0.64 -1.11
CA GLY A 104 -5.92 -0.92 -0.90
C GLY A 104 -6.68 -0.84 -2.22
N GLY A 105 -7.96 -0.45 -2.20
CA GLY A 105 -8.75 -0.26 -3.41
C GLY A 105 -9.96 -1.17 -3.49
N PHE A 106 -10.57 -1.23 -4.67
CA PHE A 106 -11.83 -1.93 -4.86
C PHE A 106 -11.63 -3.44 -4.84
N TYR A 107 -12.35 -4.15 -3.98
CA TYR A 107 -12.52 -5.60 -4.09
C TYR A 107 -13.68 -5.93 -5.03
N SER A 108 -14.74 -5.11 -4.97
CA SER A 108 -15.87 -5.12 -5.89
C SER A 108 -16.32 -3.68 -6.11
N THR A 109 -17.29 -3.46 -7.01
CA THR A 109 -17.90 -2.14 -7.22
C THR A 109 -18.57 -1.55 -5.96
N GLU A 110 -18.86 -2.38 -4.97
CA GLU A 110 -19.56 -1.99 -3.74
C GLU A 110 -18.66 -1.94 -2.50
N ILE A 111 -17.45 -2.51 -2.60
CA ILE A 111 -16.54 -2.71 -1.45
C ILE A 111 -15.17 -2.11 -1.76
N LEU A 112 -14.81 -1.08 -0.99
CA LEU A 112 -13.50 -0.45 -0.99
C LEU A 112 -12.72 -0.87 0.26
N LEU A 113 -11.57 -1.51 0.08
CA LEU A 113 -10.70 -1.95 1.17
C LEU A 113 -9.61 -0.90 1.46
N PRO A 114 -9.19 -0.73 2.73
CA PRO A 114 -8.20 0.26 3.08
C PRO A 114 -6.80 -0.13 2.64
N GLY A 115 -6.01 0.87 2.26
CA GLY A 115 -4.57 0.78 2.15
C GLY A 115 -3.85 1.06 3.47
N ARG A 116 -2.55 0.81 3.47
CA ARG A 116 -1.66 0.97 4.62
C ARG A 116 -0.27 1.44 4.19
N VAL A 117 0.27 2.40 4.93
CA VAL A 117 1.68 2.81 4.88
C VAL A 117 2.32 2.49 6.22
N ALA A 118 3.31 1.60 6.23
CA ALA A 118 3.98 1.19 7.47
C ALA A 118 5.44 0.79 7.24
N THR A 119 6.24 0.80 8.30
CA THR A 119 7.55 0.17 8.29
C THR A 119 7.84 -0.44 9.66
N VAL A 120 8.58 -1.55 9.67
CA VAL A 120 9.09 -2.21 10.88
C VAL A 120 10.48 -1.69 11.28
N SER A 121 11.10 -0.84 10.46
CA SER A 121 12.42 -0.27 10.70
C SER A 121 12.33 1.14 11.28
N ASP A 122 13.37 1.54 12.01
CA ASP A 122 13.62 2.88 12.53
C ASP A 122 14.78 3.59 11.83
N THR A 123 15.27 3.05 10.71
CA THR A 123 16.36 3.68 9.94
C THR A 123 15.98 5.09 9.48
N PRO A 124 16.94 6.03 9.39
CA PRO A 124 16.65 7.39 8.91
C PRO A 124 15.99 7.40 7.53
N ALA A 125 16.39 6.50 6.62
CA ALA A 125 15.82 6.37 5.29
C ALA A 125 14.35 5.93 5.34
N ALA A 126 14.03 4.85 6.07
CA ALA A 126 12.65 4.38 6.23
C ALA A 126 11.77 5.44 6.89
N MET A 127 12.27 6.11 7.93
CA MET A 127 11.54 7.17 8.63
C MET A 127 11.30 8.40 7.75
N LYS A 128 12.25 8.76 6.89
CA LYS A 128 12.09 9.84 5.90
C LYS A 128 10.98 9.52 4.91
N ILE A 129 11.01 8.34 4.28
CA ILE A 129 9.97 7.92 3.33
C ILE A 129 8.60 7.86 4.03
N GLN A 130 8.53 7.19 5.19
CA GLN A 130 7.30 7.10 6.00
C GLN A 130 6.72 8.48 6.32
N ARG A 131 7.58 9.46 6.65
CA ARG A 131 7.17 10.83 6.98
C ARG A 131 6.62 11.58 5.77
N VAL A 132 7.21 11.41 4.59
CA VAL A 132 6.73 12.05 3.35
C VAL A 132 5.35 11.51 2.98
N PHE A 133 5.18 10.18 2.89
CA PHE A 133 3.86 9.55 2.67
C PHE A 133 2.84 10.03 3.69
N SER A 134 3.22 10.01 4.97
CA SER A 134 2.38 10.49 6.07
C SER A 134 1.96 11.96 5.90
N THR A 135 2.88 12.83 5.52
CA THR A 135 2.61 14.26 5.39
C THR A 135 1.69 14.53 4.21
N ILE A 136 1.93 13.88 3.07
CA ILE A 136 1.14 14.08 1.86
C ILE A 136 -0.27 13.52 2.04
N LEU A 137 -0.43 12.30 2.56
CA LEU A 137 -1.75 11.76 2.88
C LEU A 137 -2.52 12.66 3.86
N ALA A 138 -1.84 13.23 4.86
CA ALA A 138 -2.50 14.13 5.81
C ALA A 138 -2.97 15.46 5.19
N LYS A 139 -2.30 15.93 4.14
CA LYS A 139 -2.64 17.18 3.45
C LYS A 139 -3.73 16.98 2.41
N SER A 140 -3.71 15.84 1.71
CA SER A 140 -4.59 15.59 0.57
C SER A 140 -5.92 14.94 0.98
N PHE A 141 -5.96 14.21 2.10
CA PHE A 141 -7.11 13.38 2.48
C PHE A 141 -7.81 13.92 3.73
N THR A 142 -9.08 13.55 3.90
CA THR A 142 -9.86 13.92 5.08
C THR A 142 -9.74 12.85 6.16
N ARG A 143 -9.49 13.25 7.40
CA ARG A 143 -9.44 12.29 8.52
C ARG A 143 -10.86 11.93 8.95
N VAL A 144 -11.21 10.65 8.88
CA VAL A 144 -12.46 10.07 9.41
C VAL A 144 -12.08 8.98 10.40
N LYS A 145 -12.33 9.22 11.70
CA LYS A 145 -11.90 8.34 12.80
C LYS A 145 -10.40 8.02 12.73
N ALA A 146 -10.05 6.75 12.56
CA ALA A 146 -8.68 6.26 12.48
C ALA A 146 -8.08 6.29 11.06
N TYR A 147 -8.88 6.64 10.04
CA TYR A 147 -8.50 6.54 8.63
C TYR A 147 -8.33 7.91 7.99
N TRP A 148 -7.43 7.98 7.02
CA TRP A 148 -7.37 9.05 6.03
C TRP A 148 -8.21 8.65 4.82
N VAL A 149 -9.15 9.46 4.38
CA VAL A 149 -10.09 9.13 3.32
C VAL A 149 -9.91 10.11 2.17
N GLY A 150 -9.58 9.59 0.98
CA GLY A 150 -9.49 10.36 -0.25
C GLY A 150 -10.84 11.00 -0.62
N GLN A 151 -10.84 12.01 -1.48
CA GLN A 151 -12.06 12.74 -1.79
C GLN A 151 -13.08 11.87 -2.53
N GLU A 152 -12.63 11.07 -3.50
CA GLU A 152 -13.52 10.15 -4.21
C GLU A 152 -13.99 9.03 -3.28
N ALA A 153 -13.10 8.44 -2.47
CA ALA A 153 -13.48 7.47 -1.45
C ALA A 153 -14.50 8.02 -0.44
N LEU A 154 -14.41 9.31 -0.08
CA LEU A 154 -15.36 9.98 0.81
C LEU A 154 -16.72 10.15 0.15
N ALA A 155 -16.75 10.53 -1.13
CA ALA A 155 -17.98 10.63 -1.91
C ALA A 155 -18.67 9.27 -2.06
N LEU A 156 -17.90 8.21 -2.30
CA LEU A 156 -18.40 6.84 -2.36
C LEU A 156 -19.00 6.38 -1.02
N LEU A 157 -18.34 6.69 0.10
CA LEU A 157 -18.88 6.43 1.43
C LEU A 157 -20.24 7.12 1.64
N GLN A 158 -20.38 8.38 1.21
CA GLN A 158 -21.65 9.12 1.28
C GLN A 158 -22.74 8.53 0.39
N GLN A 159 -22.36 7.87 -0.71
CA GLN A 159 -23.25 7.19 -1.63
C GLN A 159 -23.60 5.76 -1.19
N GLY A 160 -23.04 5.27 -0.07
CA GLY A 160 -23.35 3.97 0.51
C GLY A 160 -22.39 2.85 0.10
N THR A 161 -21.27 3.14 -0.58
CA THR A 161 -20.20 2.17 -0.78
C THR A 161 -19.64 1.71 0.56
N ARG A 162 -19.41 0.40 0.70
CA ARG A 162 -18.84 -0.17 1.93
C ARG A 162 -17.34 0.06 1.97
N LEU A 163 -16.90 0.97 2.85
CA LEU A 163 -15.49 1.12 3.21
C LEU A 163 -15.21 0.23 4.43
N THR A 164 -14.56 -0.91 4.23
CA THR A 164 -14.46 -1.95 5.29
C THR A 164 -13.09 -2.64 5.29
N VAL A 165 -12.68 -3.24 6.41
CA VAL A 165 -11.36 -3.90 6.53
C VAL A 165 -11.28 -5.25 5.82
N GLY A 166 -12.44 -5.86 5.54
CA GLY A 166 -12.54 -7.07 4.73
C GLY A 166 -13.97 -7.31 4.26
N ALA A 167 -14.15 -7.87 3.07
CA ALA A 167 -15.43 -8.09 2.42
C ALA A 167 -16.41 -8.92 3.27
N ASP A 168 -15.88 -9.92 3.97
CA ASP A 168 -16.64 -10.81 4.87
C ASP A 168 -16.89 -10.19 6.26
N SER A 169 -16.38 -8.99 6.53
CA SER A 169 -16.62 -8.30 7.80
C SER A 169 -18.08 -7.85 7.88
N SER A 170 -18.67 -7.98 9.07
CA SER A 170 -19.98 -7.42 9.40
C SER A 170 -20.02 -5.93 9.08
N SER A 171 -21.15 -5.44 8.55
CA SER A 171 -21.33 -4.03 8.17
C SER A 171 -21.27 -3.06 9.37
N GLU A 172 -21.31 -3.58 10.59
CA GLU A 172 -21.05 -2.77 11.79
C GLU A 172 -19.61 -2.24 11.85
N PHE A 173 -18.66 -2.94 11.22
CA PHE A 173 -17.24 -2.55 11.14
C PHE A 173 -16.92 -1.65 9.95
N ASP A 174 -17.90 -1.38 9.08
CA ASP A 174 -17.73 -0.43 7.99
C ASP A 174 -17.46 0.98 8.56
N LEU A 175 -16.64 1.75 7.86
CA LEU A 175 -16.37 3.14 8.20
C LEU A 175 -17.68 3.94 8.16
N LYS A 176 -17.90 4.79 9.16
CA LYS A 176 -19.07 5.67 9.26
C LYS A 176 -18.60 7.11 9.48
N LEU A 177 -19.32 8.07 8.90
CA LEU A 177 -19.00 9.51 8.97
C LEU A 177 -19.24 10.13 10.35
N ASN A 178 -19.99 9.44 11.21
CA ASN A 178 -20.45 9.90 12.53
C ASN A 178 -19.30 10.08 13.53
#